data_AF-A0A7C1XHQ4-F1
#
_entry.id   AF-A0A7C1XHQ4-F1
#
_cell.length_a   1.000
_cell.length_b   1.000
_cell.length_c   1.000
_cell.angle_alpha   90.00
_cell.angle_beta   90.00
_cell.angle_gamma   90.00
#
_symmetry.space_group_name_H-M   'P 1'
#
loop_
_entity.id
_entity.type
_entity.pdbx_description
1 polymer ?
#
loop_
_entity_poly.entity_id
_entity_poly.type
_entity_poly.pdbx_seq_one_letter_code
_entity_poly.pdbx_strand_id
1 'polypeptide(L)'
;MATASGELLVYRYEDILRAVGRFIDEEQLQDVLILQTEHGVLVRGMQRPRPGARLVPTFCERLFTKAEIAAILEEGRRRRGTGSKLFQ
;
A
#
# COMPACT_ATOMS: atom_id res chain seq x y z
N MET A 1 25.30 -7.36 -24.27
CA MET A 1 23.94 -6.79 -24.19
C MET A 1 23.06 -7.78 -23.44
N ALA A 2 22.97 -7.63 -22.12
CA ALA A 2 22.16 -8.52 -21.29
C ALA A 2 20.69 -8.13 -21.42
N THR A 3 19.88 -9.01 -22.02
CA THR A 3 18.44 -8.96 -21.97
C THR A 3 18.02 -9.17 -20.52
N ALA A 4 17.58 -8.10 -19.85
CA ALA A 4 16.94 -8.21 -18.55
C ALA A 4 15.66 -9.04 -18.75
N SER A 5 15.69 -10.27 -18.26
CA SER A 5 14.56 -11.17 -18.20
C SER A 5 13.40 -10.42 -17.56
N GLY A 6 12.40 -10.08 -18.36
CA GLY A 6 11.14 -9.52 -17.87
C GLY A 6 10.39 -10.61 -17.12
N GLU A 7 10.81 -10.90 -15.89
CA GLU A 7 9.89 -11.48 -14.92
C GLU A 7 8.75 -10.48 -14.81
N LEU A 8 7.62 -10.80 -15.43
CA LEU A 8 6.36 -10.19 -15.05
C LEU A 8 6.17 -10.52 -13.58
N LEU A 9 6.62 -9.61 -12.72
CA LEU A 9 6.20 -9.57 -11.33
C LEU A 9 4.69 -9.60 -11.36
N VAL A 10 4.11 -10.77 -11.10
CA VAL A 10 2.66 -10.90 -10.98
C VAL A 10 2.30 -10.16 -9.71
N TYR A 11 1.97 -8.88 -9.87
CA TYR A 11 1.52 -8.02 -8.79
C TYR A 11 0.16 -8.56 -8.33
N ARG A 12 0.10 -9.08 -7.11
CA ARG A 12 -1.20 -9.30 -6.48
C ARG A 12 -1.65 -7.95 -5.94
N TYR A 13 -2.58 -7.33 -6.66
CA TYR A 13 -3.17 -6.06 -6.26
C TYR A 13 -3.69 -6.10 -4.82
N GLU A 14 -4.16 -7.25 -4.33
CA GLU A 14 -4.57 -7.44 -2.94
C GLU A 14 -3.46 -7.09 -1.93
N ASP A 15 -2.23 -7.56 -2.14
CA ASP A 15 -1.12 -7.32 -1.21
C ASP A 15 -0.76 -5.82 -1.19
N ILE A 16 -0.80 -5.17 -2.36
CA ILE A 16 -0.59 -3.72 -2.50
C ILE A 16 -1.70 -2.96 -1.76
N LEU A 17 -2.97 -3.32 -1.99
CA LEU A 17 -4.11 -2.67 -1.35
C LEU A 17 -4.14 -2.91 0.16
N ARG A 18 -3.65 -4.05 0.66
CA ARG A 18 -3.48 -4.29 2.10
C ARG A 18 -2.42 -3.37 2.71
N ALA A 19 -1.29 -3.17 2.04
CA ALA A 19 -0.26 -2.24 2.51
C ALA A 19 -0.74 -0.78 2.47
N VAL A 20 -1.43 -0.39 1.39
CA VAL A 20 -2.06 0.93 1.26
C VAL A 20 -3.13 1.14 2.33
N GLY A 21 -4.00 0.14 2.56
CA GLY A 21 -5.04 0.18 3.59
C GLY A 21 -4.45 0.35 4.99
N ARG A 22 -3.40 -0.41 5.32
CA ARG A 22 -2.68 -0.26 6.58
C ARG A 22 -2.13 1.16 6.77
N PHE A 23 -1.55 1.75 5.73
CA PHE A 23 -1.07 3.13 5.78
C PHE A 23 -2.21 4.13 6.00
N ILE A 24 -3.35 3.96 5.32
CA ILE A 24 -4.56 4.78 5.51
C ILE A 24 -5.04 4.70 6.96
N ASP A 25 -5.04 3.52 7.56
CA ASP A 25 -5.47 3.30 8.95
C ASP A 25 -4.49 3.94 9.96
N GLU A 26 -3.19 3.71 9.79
CA GLU A 26 -2.13 4.25 10.65
C GLU A 26 -2.12 5.79 10.66
N GLU A 27 -2.30 6.40 9.49
CA GLU A 27 -2.37 7.85 9.32
C GLU A 27 -3.77 8.44 9.57
N GLN A 28 -4.78 7.59 9.83
CA GLN A 28 -6.18 7.97 10.01
C GLN A 28 -6.69 8.87 8.87
N LEU A 29 -6.38 8.50 7.63
CA LEU A 29 -6.77 9.27 6.46
C LEU A 29 -8.27 9.12 6.17
N GLN A 30 -8.86 10.22 5.73
CA GLN A 30 -10.19 10.29 5.12
C GLN A 30 -10.08 10.99 3.76
N ASP A 31 -11.16 10.96 2.98
CA ASP A 31 -11.20 11.57 1.64
C ASP A 31 -10.05 11.08 0.75
N VAL A 32 -9.84 9.75 0.77
CA VAL A 32 -8.65 9.12 0.21
C VAL A 32 -8.75 8.94 -1.30
N LEU A 33 -7.71 9.35 -2.01
CA LEU A 33 -7.45 9.03 -3.41
C LEU A 33 -6.31 8.00 -3.49
N ILE A 34 -6.54 6.92 -4.24
CA ILE A 34 -5.50 5.95 -4.61
C ILE A 34 -5.36 5.97 -6.13
N LEU A 35 -4.17 6.30 -6.63
CA LEU A 35 -3.88 6.41 -8.05
C LEU A 35 -2.67 5.57 -8.42
N GLN A 36 -2.85 4.66 -9.38
CA GLN A 36 -1.72 3.95 -9.99
C GLN A 36 -1.08 4.83 -11.07
N THR A 37 0.24 4.97 -10.98
CA THR A 37 1.06 5.74 -11.90
C THR A 37 2.15 4.86 -12.50
N GLU A 38 2.89 5.37 -13.47
CA GLU A 38 4.06 4.66 -14.00
C GLU A 38 5.21 4.53 -12.98
N HIS A 39 5.19 5.29 -11.88
CA HIS A 39 6.23 5.26 -10.84
C HIS A 39 5.85 4.41 -9.62
N GLY A 40 4.58 4.03 -9.47
CA GLY A 40 4.08 3.32 -8.30
C GLY A 40 2.62 3.65 -7.99
N VAL A 41 2.21 3.47 -6.73
CA VAL A 41 0.86 3.80 -6.26
C VAL A 41 0.90 5.04 -5.38
N LEU A 42 0.25 6.11 -5.83
CA LEU A 42 0.11 7.35 -5.09
C LEU A 42 -1.14 7.27 -4.20
N VAL A 43 -0.97 7.61 -2.92
CA VAL A 43 -2.06 7.73 -1.95
C VAL A 43 -2.09 9.16 -1.46
N ARG A 44 -3.26 9.79 -1.53
CA ARG A 44 -3.53 11.12 -0.97
C ARG A 44 -4.73 11.05 -0.07
N GLY A 45 -4.77 11.89 0.96
CA GLY A 45 -5.95 12.03 1.80
C GLY A 45 -5.79 13.16 2.81
N MET A 46 -6.82 13.32 3.63
CA MET A 46 -6.82 14.26 4.73
C MET A 46 -6.68 13.48 6.04
N GLN A 47 -5.71 13.79 6.87
CA GLN A 47 -5.62 13.24 8.22
C GLN A 47 -6.78 13.78 9.05
N ARG A 48 -7.46 12.88 9.77
CA ARG A 48 -8.49 13.28 10.72
C ARG A 48 -7.91 14.16 11.83
N PRO A 49 -8.57 15.28 12.18
CA PRO A 49 -8.19 16.05 13.35
C PRO A 49 -8.25 15.16 14.59
N ARG A 50 -7.18 15.16 15.39
CA ARG A 50 -7.19 14.47 16.68
C ARG A 50 -8.18 15.15 17.64
N PRO A 51 -8.86 14.40 18.51
CA PRO A 51 -9.69 14.99 19.56
C PRO A 51 -8.87 16.02 20.38
N GLY A 52 -9.33 17.27 20.42
CA GLY A 52 -8.65 18.37 21.12
C GLY A 52 -7.67 19.20 20.28
N ALA A 53 -7.40 18.82 19.02
CA ALA A 53 -6.65 19.65 18.07
C ALA A 53 -7.57 20.62 17.33
N ARG A 54 -7.02 21.75 16.86
CA ARG A 54 -7.74 22.70 15.99
C ARG A 54 -8.24 21.93 14.76
N LEU A 55 -9.50 22.12 14.38
CA LEU A 55 -10.29 21.36 13.40
C LEU A 55 -9.78 21.38 11.94
N VAL A 56 -8.51 21.69 11.69
CA VAL A 56 -7.97 21.77 10.33
C VAL A 56 -7.50 20.37 9.91
N PRO A 57 -8.11 19.74 8.89
CA PRO A 57 -7.60 18.49 8.35
C PRO A 57 -6.26 18.73 7.67
N THR A 58 -5.28 17.88 7.93
CA THR A 58 -3.93 18.00 7.35
C THR A 58 -3.85 17.16 6.08
N PHE A 59 -3.41 17.75 4.96
CA PHE A 59 -3.17 16.98 3.74
C PHE A 59 -1.99 16.03 3.92
N CYS A 60 -2.15 14.79 3.47
CA CYS A 60 -1.13 13.76 3.48
C CYS A 60 -1.02 13.15 2.08
N GLU A 61 0.23 12.94 1.63
CA GLU A 61 0.55 12.28 0.37
C GLU A 61 1.67 11.27 0.59
N ARG A 62 1.55 10.09 -0.03
CA ARG A 62 2.59 9.08 -0.06
C ARG A 62 2.61 8.34 -1.39
N LEU A 63 3.80 8.18 -1.97
CA LEU A 63 4.03 7.32 -3.12
C LEU A 63 4.63 5.99 -2.65
N PHE A 64 3.96 4.89 -2.94
CA PHE A 64 4.51 3.54 -2.86
C PHE A 64 5.24 3.25 -4.17
N THR A 65 6.56 3.33 -4.13
CA THR A 65 7.42 3.09 -5.30
C THR A 65 7.33 1.64 -5.77
N LYS A 66 7.72 1.37 -7.03
CA LYS A 66 7.83 -0.01 -7.54
C LYS A 66 8.72 -0.90 -6.67
N ALA A 67 9.80 -0.36 -6.11
CA ALA A 67 10.71 -1.10 -5.24
C ALA A 67 10.05 -1.49 -3.91
N GLU A 68 9.31 -0.56 -3.29
CA GLU A 68 8.53 -0.86 -2.07
C GLU A 68 7.40 -1.85 -2.34
N ILE A 69 6.71 -1.71 -3.48
CA ILE A 69 5.69 -2.67 -3.92
C ILE A 69 6.30 -4.06 -4.08
N ALA A 70 7.47 -4.18 -4.72
CA ALA A 70 8.16 -5.46 -4.84
C ALA A 70 8.49 -6.06 -3.46
N ALA A 71 8.96 -5.24 -2.51
CA ALA A 71 9.24 -5.70 -1.15
C ALA A 71 7.97 -6.14 -0.39
N ILE A 72 6.85 -5.41 -0.53
CA ILE A 72 5.55 -5.77 0.04
C ILE A 72 5.08 -7.11 -0.51
N LEU A 73 5.25 -7.34 -1.81
CA LEU A 73 4.88 -8.60 -2.46
C LEU A 73 5.74 -9.77 -2.02
N GLU A 74 7.05 -9.58 -1.91
CA GLU A 74 7.99 -10.60 -1.40
C GLU A 74 7.63 -11.01 0.03
N GLU A 75 7.34 -10.03 0.89
CA GLU A 75 6.87 -10.31 2.25
C GLU A 75 5.51 -11.02 2.24
N GLY A 76 4.60 -10.60 1.36
CA GLY A 76 3.34 -11.29 1.13
C GLY A 76 3.56 -12.74 0.68
N ARG A 77 4.53 -13.02 -0.20
CA ARG A 77 4.89 -14.39 -0.63
C ARG A 77 5.33 -15.22 0.56
N ARG A 78 6.21 -14.67 1.40
CA ARG A 78 6.76 -15.33 2.58
C ARG A 78 5.69 -15.68 3.61
N ARG A 79 4.66 -14.83 3.75
CA ARG A 79 3.55 -15.05 4.67
C ARG A 79 2.46 -15.99 4.15
N ARG A 80 2.46 -16.33 2.86
CA ARG A 80 1.48 -17.27 2.30
C ARG A 80 1.82 -18.71 2.72
N GLY A 81 0.79 -19.46 3.13
CA GLY A 81 0.93 -20.84 3.63
C GLY A 81 0.88 -20.97 5.16
N THR A 82 0.85 -19.86 5.91
CA THR A 82 0.69 -19.87 7.38
C THR A 82 -0.72 -19.48 7.84
N GLY A 83 -1.65 -19.26 6.91
CA GLY A 83 -3.06 -19.05 7.23
C GLY A 83 -3.63 -20.27 7.94
N SER A 84 -4.18 -20.07 9.14
CA SER A 84 -4.79 -21.11 9.96
C SER A 84 -5.73 -21.99 9.12
N LYS A 85 -5.64 -23.32 9.30
CA LYS A 85 -6.52 -24.34 8.69
C LYS A 85 -7.95 -24.28 9.26
N LEU A 86 -8.54 -23.10 9.38
CA LEU A 86 -9.89 -22.94 9.95
C LEU A 86 -11.01 -23.38 8.98
N PHE A 87 -10.66 -23.80 7.76
CA PHE A 87 -11.58 -24.44 6.83
C PHE A 87 -10.87 -25.62 6.12
N GLN A 88 -10.67 -26.73 6.83
CA GLN A 88 -10.48 -28.06 6.25
C GLN A 88 -11.45 -29.03 6.91
#